data_AF-A0A954Q3T9-F1
#
_entry.id   AF-A0A954Q3T9-F1
#
_cell.length_a   1.000
_cell.length_b   1.000
_cell.length_c   1.000
_cell.angle_alpha   90.00
_cell.angle_beta   90.00
_cell.angle_gamma   90.00
#
_symmetry.space_group_name_H-M   'P 1'
#
loop_
_entity.id
_entity.type
_entity.pdbx_description
1 polymer ?
#
loop_
_entity_poly.entity_id
_entity_poly.type
_entity_poly.pdbx_seq_one_letter_code
_entity_poly.pdbx_strand_id
1 'polypeptide(L)'
;MQRSQWSWSGLLLLLLFGGLASHSAGADDPATATNNNGVPGDDLVTTQPPWLMNVAVNRADGNYAHGERLSVRFKSERDAHVYVLYHQADNSTVLIFPNSAQTNNRVKAAEEINIPKADDPFRFRIAAPYGQEAMQVIASKQPISLLDSLSAQASRAVAVPADTLSQLAATIKQSPGEFAEHRAVIRTRPGGGPLPPPRAPQRFALCVGVDLLQSEEFGESTPIARASAELMLQAFTTHSGMTPEQTKLLVGEQATSAAFEAAMTKWLPSVSQPGDTVFLFYCGHGGQIPALDDSEPDGLDEVLSTYDMDSDRVRETAVSDDRLARWLQELPGRQIVLLMETCHGGGVVDARGMAGALHEEANRCHDISQMNTVVVCACLPDEFSFFAKKSPTAFMPMLFEQAMRELPKPVSVQAAFAFYRAKLPDLLEDDNLGAGVPGAIQLPTLTDRALLPVVLAPAVADPSP
;
A
#
# COMPACT_ATOMS: atom_id res chain seq x y z
N MET A 1 28.40 43.74 37.82
CA MET A 1 28.57 42.44 38.50
C MET A 1 28.80 41.38 37.43
N GLN A 2 30.03 40.86 37.41
CA GLN A 2 30.62 40.05 36.34
C GLN A 2 30.18 38.58 36.39
N ARG A 3 30.12 37.99 35.20
CA ARG A 3 30.13 36.55 34.90
C ARG A 3 31.36 35.86 35.51
N SER A 4 31.20 34.62 35.99
CA SER A 4 32.30 33.68 36.19
C SER A 4 32.13 32.46 35.29
N GLN A 5 33.02 32.33 34.31
CA GLN A 5 33.35 31.09 33.60
C GLN A 5 34.36 30.30 34.43
N TRP A 6 34.31 28.97 34.39
CA TRP A 6 35.47 28.12 34.70
C TRP A 6 35.60 27.00 33.68
N SER A 7 36.81 26.90 33.14
CA SER A 7 37.29 25.93 32.16
C SER A 7 37.84 24.68 32.84
N TRP A 8 38.07 23.62 32.06
CA TRP A 8 39.08 22.60 32.35
C TRP A 8 40.02 22.46 31.14
N SER A 9 41.27 22.89 31.35
CA SER A 9 42.47 22.50 30.58
C SER A 9 42.87 21.09 31.07
N GLY A 10 43.23 20.11 30.25
CA GLY A 10 44.35 20.09 29.31
C GLY A 10 45.44 19.17 29.88
N LEU A 11 45.74 18.05 29.21
CA LEU A 11 47.02 17.37 29.36
C LEU A 11 47.48 16.88 27.98
N LEU A 12 48.49 17.57 27.46
CA LEU A 12 49.23 17.24 26.25
C LEU A 12 50.62 16.79 26.71
N LEU A 13 51.04 15.57 26.35
CA LEU A 13 52.42 15.13 26.51
C LEU A 13 53.01 14.87 25.12
N LEU A 14 54.07 15.62 24.82
CA LEU A 14 54.94 15.52 23.64
C LEU A 14 56.07 14.54 23.97
N LEU A 15 56.40 13.60 23.07
CA LEU A 15 57.77 13.12 22.89
C LEU A 15 57.98 12.54 21.47
N LEU A 16 59.25 12.60 21.04
CA LEU A 16 59.80 12.71 19.70
C LEU A 16 59.99 11.42 18.89
N PHE A 17 60.20 11.64 17.58
CA PHE A 17 60.54 10.74 16.47
C PHE A 17 61.55 9.61 16.74
N GLY A 18 61.27 8.45 16.13
CA GLY A 18 62.24 7.40 15.77
C GLY A 18 61.57 6.39 14.83
N GLY A 19 61.92 6.38 13.55
CA GLY A 19 61.31 5.50 12.55
C GLY A 19 61.81 4.05 12.65
N LEU A 20 60.96 3.11 12.22
CA LEU A 20 61.29 1.87 11.48
C LEU A 20 59.97 1.12 11.16
N ALA A 21 59.89 0.59 9.95
CA ALA A 21 58.71 -0.04 9.38
C ALA A 21 58.24 -1.28 10.16
N SER A 22 56.92 -1.45 10.31
CA SER A 22 56.23 -2.77 10.33
C SER A 22 54.71 -2.62 10.49
N HIS A 23 53.98 -3.25 9.57
CA HIS A 23 52.61 -3.79 9.66
C HIS A 23 51.65 -3.16 10.69
N SER A 24 50.74 -2.29 10.21
CA SER A 24 49.56 -1.89 10.98
C SER A 24 48.47 -2.96 10.89
N ALA A 25 48.36 -3.79 11.92
CA ALA A 25 47.08 -4.35 12.33
C ALA A 25 46.23 -3.17 12.86
N GLY A 26 45.18 -2.81 12.12
CA GLY A 26 44.25 -1.75 12.51
C GLY A 26 43.47 -2.14 13.76
N ALA A 27 43.42 -1.21 14.70
CA ALA A 27 42.58 -1.24 15.89
C ALA A 27 41.10 -1.28 15.51
N ASP A 28 40.31 -1.99 16.32
CA ASP A 28 38.85 -2.03 16.26
C ASP A 28 38.24 -0.62 16.26
N ASP A 29 37.59 -0.27 15.16
CA ASP A 29 36.73 0.90 15.01
C ASP A 29 35.30 0.49 15.39
N PRO A 30 34.64 1.10 16.39
CA PRO A 30 33.26 0.77 16.76
C PRO A 30 32.26 1.41 15.78
N ALA A 31 32.49 1.20 14.49
CA ALA A 31 31.68 1.68 13.38
C ALA A 31 31.32 0.50 12.46
N THR A 32 30.76 -0.56 13.04
CA THR A 32 29.88 -1.49 12.32
C THR A 32 28.45 -1.30 12.80
N ALA A 33 27.96 -0.06 12.68
CA ALA A 33 26.53 0.14 12.51
C ALA A 33 26.17 -0.50 11.17
N THR A 34 25.45 -1.62 11.22
CA THR A 34 24.80 -2.17 10.04
C THR A 34 23.98 -1.05 9.39
N ASN A 35 24.19 -0.82 8.10
CA ASN A 35 23.33 0.05 7.30
C ASN A 35 21.92 -0.55 7.29
N ASN A 36 21.13 -0.27 8.31
CA ASN A 36 19.71 -0.62 8.37
C ASN A 36 18.94 0.47 7.59
N ASN A 37 18.84 0.28 6.28
CA ASN A 37 17.90 1.02 5.42
C ASN A 37 16.43 0.58 5.62
N GLY A 38 16.13 -0.18 6.69
CA GLY A 38 14.78 -0.64 7.01
C GLY A 38 13.96 0.44 7.73
N VAL A 39 12.64 0.39 7.58
CA VAL A 39 11.71 1.21 8.35
C VAL A 39 11.65 0.68 9.79
N PRO A 40 11.72 1.53 10.82
CA PRO A 40 11.51 1.07 12.20
C PRO A 40 10.18 0.31 12.34
N GLY A 41 10.22 -0.88 12.94
CA GLY A 41 9.05 -1.77 13.08
C GLY A 41 8.87 -2.81 11.96
N ASP A 42 9.74 -2.83 10.94
CA ASP A 42 9.67 -3.80 9.82
C ASP A 42 9.65 -5.27 10.28
N ASP A 43 10.25 -5.60 11.43
CA ASP A 43 10.30 -6.98 11.96
C ASP A 43 8.94 -7.54 12.39
N LEU A 44 7.95 -6.66 12.59
CA LEU A 44 6.60 -7.00 13.05
C LEU A 44 5.60 -7.08 11.90
N VAL A 45 6.05 -6.87 10.65
CA VAL A 45 5.20 -6.86 9.47
C VAL A 45 4.77 -8.28 9.07
N THR A 46 3.49 -8.44 8.81
CA THR A 46 2.96 -9.64 8.14
C THR A 46 2.67 -9.37 6.67
N THR A 47 3.09 -10.29 5.81
CA THR A 47 2.93 -10.20 4.34
C THR A 47 1.56 -10.70 3.88
N GLN A 48 0.86 -11.48 4.70
CA GLN A 48 -0.47 -12.04 4.43
C GLN A 48 -1.29 -11.97 5.73
N PRO A 49 -1.69 -10.76 6.17
CA PRO A 49 -2.59 -10.68 7.30
C PRO A 49 -3.96 -11.28 6.92
N PRO A 50 -4.59 -12.07 7.79
CA PRO A 50 -5.98 -12.52 7.65
C PRO A 50 -7.04 -11.40 7.64
N TRP A 51 -6.71 -10.18 8.08
CA TRP A 51 -7.60 -9.03 7.94
C TRP A 51 -6.79 -7.75 7.93
N LEU A 52 -7.35 -6.64 7.47
CA LEU A 52 -6.61 -5.39 7.42
C LEU A 52 -6.79 -4.57 8.69
N MET A 53 -5.68 -3.93 9.05
CA MET A 53 -5.63 -2.81 9.98
C MET A 53 -5.39 -1.53 9.22
N ASN A 54 -6.09 -0.46 9.58
CA ASN A 54 -5.87 0.86 9.00
C ASN A 54 -5.33 1.79 10.06
N VAL A 55 -4.16 2.40 9.84
CA VAL A 55 -3.60 3.43 10.72
C VAL A 55 -3.30 4.70 9.92
N ALA A 56 -3.57 5.85 10.52
CA ALA A 56 -3.25 7.15 9.98
C ALA A 56 -2.77 8.10 11.08
N VAL A 57 -1.89 9.03 10.74
CA VAL A 57 -1.48 10.14 11.61
C VAL A 57 -2.19 11.43 11.22
N ASN A 58 -2.18 12.44 12.09
CA ASN A 58 -2.90 13.71 11.86
C ASN A 58 -2.35 14.59 10.74
N ARG A 59 -1.18 14.28 10.20
CA ARG A 59 -0.63 14.96 9.03
C ARG A 59 -0.47 13.98 7.88
N ALA A 60 -1.17 14.25 6.78
CA ALA A 60 -1.07 13.43 5.58
C ALA A 60 0.35 13.39 5.00
N ASP A 61 1.14 14.47 5.18
CA ASP A 61 2.54 14.53 4.72
C ASP A 61 3.52 13.70 5.57
N GLY A 62 3.09 13.20 6.73
CA GLY A 62 3.92 12.43 7.66
C GLY A 62 5.10 13.21 8.25
N ASN A 63 5.20 14.52 8.02
CA ASN A 63 6.35 15.33 8.41
C ASN A 63 6.06 16.15 9.67
N TYR A 64 6.90 16.00 10.69
CA TYR A 64 6.72 16.71 11.96
C TYR A 64 8.00 17.42 12.41
N ALA A 65 7.85 18.62 12.96
CA ALA A 65 8.90 19.30 13.70
C ALA A 65 8.76 19.09 15.21
N HIS A 66 9.87 19.29 15.95
CA HIS A 66 9.86 19.31 17.40
C HIS A 66 8.68 20.12 17.96
N GLY A 67 8.01 19.55 18.95
CA GLY A 67 6.90 20.18 19.67
C GLY A 67 5.56 20.12 18.92
N GLU A 68 5.54 19.78 17.63
CA GLU A 68 4.30 19.57 16.90
C GLU A 68 3.53 18.38 17.47
N ARG A 69 2.20 18.47 17.41
CA ARG A 69 1.30 17.46 17.97
C ARG A 69 1.17 16.29 17.00
N LEU A 70 1.32 15.09 17.54
CA LEU A 70 1.04 13.83 16.87
C LEU A 70 -0.24 13.22 17.46
N SER A 71 -1.10 12.69 16.61
CA SER A 71 -2.17 11.77 17.01
C SER A 71 -2.28 10.65 16.00
N VAL A 72 -2.65 9.48 16.48
CA VAL A 72 -2.86 8.27 15.69
C VAL A 72 -4.34 7.96 15.65
N ARG A 73 -4.83 7.60 14.47
CA ARG A 73 -6.17 7.08 14.27
C ARG A 73 -6.07 5.70 13.66
N PHE A 74 -6.90 4.77 14.11
CA PHE A 74 -6.93 3.45 13.51
C PHE A 74 -8.31 2.82 13.52
N LYS A 75 -8.48 1.84 12.64
CA LYS A 75 -9.65 0.98 12.48
C LYS A 75 -9.20 -0.45 12.25
N SER A 76 -9.96 -1.40 12.77
CA SER A 76 -9.82 -2.83 12.45
C SER A 76 -11.03 -3.28 11.65
N GLU A 77 -10.85 -4.14 10.66
CA GLU A 77 -11.96 -4.77 9.93
C GLU A 77 -12.75 -5.75 10.80
N ARG A 78 -12.13 -6.25 11.87
CA ARG A 78 -12.79 -7.13 12.81
C ARG A 78 -12.61 -6.70 14.26
N ASP A 79 -13.42 -7.33 15.06
CA ASP A 79 -13.31 -7.35 16.50
C ASP A 79 -11.94 -7.90 16.93
N ALA A 80 -11.10 -7.07 17.57
CA ALA A 80 -9.72 -7.45 17.90
C ALA A 80 -9.17 -6.77 19.17
N HIS A 81 -8.14 -7.36 19.77
CA HIS A 81 -7.29 -6.70 20.76
C HIS A 81 -6.21 -5.88 20.04
N VAL A 82 -6.07 -4.60 20.36
CA VAL A 82 -5.19 -3.68 19.62
C VAL A 82 -4.14 -3.03 20.51
N TYR A 83 -2.92 -2.97 20.00
CA TYR A 83 -1.77 -2.34 20.63
C TYR A 83 -1.16 -1.34 19.68
N VAL A 84 -0.73 -0.18 20.19
CA VAL A 84 -0.03 0.83 19.37
C VAL A 84 1.37 1.03 19.90
N LEU A 85 2.34 0.72 19.05
CA LEU A 85 3.77 0.86 19.26
C LEU A 85 4.28 2.09 18.51
N TYR A 86 5.14 2.86 19.15
CA TYR A 86 5.86 3.98 18.55
C TYR A 86 7.33 3.61 18.44
N HIS A 87 7.79 3.39 17.21
CA HIS A 87 9.20 3.12 16.89
C HIS A 87 9.91 4.43 16.56
N GLN A 88 10.91 4.78 17.36
CA GLN A 88 11.65 6.04 17.26
C GLN A 88 12.90 5.90 16.38
N ALA A 89 13.52 7.03 16.04
CA ALA A 89 14.64 7.10 15.08
C ALA A 89 15.93 6.45 15.59
N ASP A 90 16.03 6.20 16.89
CA ASP A 90 17.13 5.45 17.52
C ASP A 90 16.82 3.95 17.69
N ASN A 91 15.76 3.47 17.03
CA ASN A 91 15.21 2.11 17.13
C ASN A 91 14.63 1.73 18.51
N SER A 92 14.52 2.68 19.45
CA SER A 92 13.74 2.44 20.66
C SER A 92 12.25 2.36 20.32
N THR A 93 11.50 1.56 21.08
CA THR A 93 10.06 1.38 20.88
C THR A 93 9.31 1.65 22.17
N VAL A 94 8.17 2.33 22.05
CA VAL A 94 7.30 2.68 23.18
C VAL A 94 5.88 2.17 22.93
N LEU A 95 5.32 1.44 23.90
CA LEU A 95 3.90 1.10 23.92
C LEU A 95 3.11 2.34 24.35
N ILE A 96 2.25 2.83 23.45
CA ILE A 96 1.45 4.03 23.68
C ILE A 96 -0.06 3.73 23.85
N PHE A 97 -0.51 2.53 23.49
CA PHE A 97 -1.87 2.04 23.74
C PHE A 97 -1.88 0.51 23.86
N PRO A 98 -2.62 -0.07 24.83
CA PRO A 98 -3.40 0.62 25.86
C PRO A 98 -2.53 1.44 26.82
N ASN A 99 -3.10 2.50 27.41
CA ASN A 99 -2.43 3.39 28.35
C ASN A 99 -3.34 3.76 29.53
N SER A 100 -2.83 4.55 30.48
CA SER A 100 -3.55 4.91 31.71
C SER A 100 -4.83 5.73 31.50
N ALA A 101 -4.97 6.44 30.38
CA ALA A 101 -6.20 7.16 30.02
C ALA A 101 -7.14 6.32 29.13
N GLN A 102 -6.58 5.45 28.30
CA GLN A 102 -7.31 4.58 27.38
C GLN A 102 -6.88 3.12 27.58
N THR A 103 -7.52 2.43 28.53
CA THR A 103 -7.11 1.08 28.98
C THR A 103 -7.77 -0.06 28.21
N ASN A 104 -8.97 0.14 27.66
CA ASN A 104 -9.67 -0.90 26.90
C ASN A 104 -9.05 -1.05 25.50
N ASN A 105 -8.28 -2.11 25.31
CA ASN A 105 -7.67 -2.45 24.03
C ASN A 105 -8.55 -3.37 23.15
N ARG A 106 -9.72 -3.81 23.63
CA ARG A 106 -10.65 -4.59 22.81
C ARG A 106 -11.51 -3.63 21.99
N VAL A 107 -11.24 -3.57 20.69
CA VAL A 107 -11.93 -2.68 19.74
C VAL A 107 -12.93 -3.47 18.91
N LYS A 108 -14.01 -2.83 18.48
CA LYS A 108 -14.99 -3.44 17.57
C LYS A 108 -14.61 -3.24 16.11
N ALA A 109 -15.09 -4.12 15.25
CA ALA A 109 -15.01 -3.98 13.80
C ALA A 109 -15.48 -2.58 13.35
N ALA A 110 -14.72 -1.96 12.44
CA ALA A 110 -14.92 -0.63 11.86
C ALA A 110 -14.96 0.56 12.85
N GLU A 111 -14.77 0.33 14.16
CA GLU A 111 -14.73 1.39 15.17
C GLU A 111 -13.48 2.25 14.98
N GLU A 112 -13.65 3.57 14.86
CA GLU A 112 -12.53 4.50 14.76
C GLU A 112 -11.99 4.89 16.15
N ILE A 113 -10.76 4.51 16.43
CA ILE A 113 -10.09 4.86 17.68
C ILE A 113 -9.07 5.98 17.42
N ASN A 114 -9.03 6.95 18.32
CA ASN A 114 -8.14 8.12 18.27
C ASN A 114 -7.25 8.15 19.52
N ILE A 115 -5.94 8.29 19.33
CA ILE A 115 -4.97 8.43 20.43
C ILE A 115 -4.11 9.67 20.19
N PRO A 116 -4.16 10.68 21.08
CA PRO A 116 -5.11 10.83 22.18
C PRO A 116 -6.55 11.12 21.68
N LYS A 117 -7.56 10.84 22.51
CA LYS A 117 -8.93 11.37 22.32
C LYS A 117 -8.95 12.88 22.56
N ALA A 118 -9.99 13.55 22.07
CA ALA A 118 -10.13 15.00 22.19
C ALA A 118 -10.15 15.46 23.66
N ASP A 119 -10.75 14.69 24.54
CA ASP A 119 -10.94 14.91 25.98
C ASP A 119 -9.85 14.28 26.86
N ASP A 120 -8.89 13.55 26.28
CA ASP A 120 -7.79 12.97 27.05
C ASP A 120 -6.92 14.06 27.72
N PRO A 121 -6.35 13.78 28.91
CA PRO A 121 -5.54 14.74 29.66
C PRO A 121 -4.12 14.93 29.10
N PHE A 122 -3.75 14.21 28.04
CA PHE A 122 -2.39 14.22 27.49
C PHE A 122 -2.37 14.55 25.99
N ARG A 123 -1.21 15.01 25.50
CA ARG A 123 -0.96 15.23 24.06
C ARG A 123 0.44 14.71 23.72
N PHE A 124 0.56 13.92 22.66
CA PHE A 124 1.86 13.57 22.12
C PHE A 124 2.46 14.75 21.38
N ARG A 125 3.73 15.01 21.64
CA ARG A 125 4.52 16.02 20.94
C ARG A 125 5.84 15.39 20.52
N ILE A 126 6.25 15.69 19.29
CA ILE A 126 7.52 15.21 18.77
C ILE A 126 8.68 15.80 19.57
N ALA A 127 9.62 14.95 19.97
CA ALA A 127 10.85 15.30 20.66
C ALA A 127 11.98 14.42 20.10
N ALA A 128 13.23 14.71 20.49
CA ALA A 128 14.37 13.88 20.11
C ALA A 128 14.20 12.43 20.63
N PRO A 129 14.77 11.41 19.95
CA PRO A 129 15.58 11.49 18.73
C PRO A 129 14.75 11.87 17.49
N TYR A 130 15.40 12.33 16.42
CA TYR A 130 14.71 12.70 15.18
C TYR A 130 15.21 11.87 14.01
N GLY A 131 14.33 11.59 13.06
CA GLY A 131 14.67 10.83 11.86
C GLY A 131 13.43 10.19 11.25
N GLN A 132 13.62 9.00 10.68
CA GLN A 132 12.52 8.16 10.23
C GLN A 132 12.00 7.33 11.40
N GLU A 133 10.69 7.33 11.59
CA GLU A 133 9.99 6.74 12.73
C GLU A 133 8.68 6.08 12.26
N ALA A 134 8.03 5.29 13.09
CA ALA A 134 6.77 4.63 12.72
C ALA A 134 5.79 4.51 13.89
N MET A 135 4.51 4.76 13.61
CA MET A 135 3.39 4.40 14.47
C MET A 135 2.83 3.06 13.98
N GLN A 136 3.13 1.97 14.67
CA GLN A 136 2.66 0.64 14.30
C GLN A 136 1.49 0.20 15.18
N VAL A 137 0.43 -0.27 14.55
CA VAL A 137 -0.74 -0.83 15.21
C VAL A 137 -0.73 -2.32 14.98
N ILE A 138 -0.82 -3.09 16.07
CA ILE A 138 -0.90 -4.56 16.05
C ILE A 138 -2.26 -4.94 16.57
N ALA A 139 -3.02 -5.69 15.79
CA ALA A 139 -4.27 -6.31 16.17
C ALA A 139 -4.09 -7.82 16.30
N SER A 140 -4.77 -8.41 17.27
CA SER A 140 -4.73 -9.84 17.53
C SER A 140 -6.11 -10.36 17.91
N LYS A 141 -6.40 -11.62 17.57
CA LYS A 141 -7.65 -12.28 17.98
C LYS A 141 -7.72 -12.48 19.50
N GLN A 142 -6.57 -12.74 20.13
CA GLN A 142 -6.42 -12.94 21.57
C GLN A 142 -5.52 -11.86 22.19
N PRO A 143 -5.66 -11.54 23.49
CA PRO A 143 -4.76 -10.61 24.18
C PRO A 143 -3.28 -11.03 24.08
N ILE A 144 -2.39 -10.06 23.90
CA ILE A 144 -0.94 -10.27 23.85
C ILE A 144 -0.38 -10.08 25.26
N SER A 145 -0.21 -11.19 25.98
CA SER A 145 0.21 -11.22 27.40
C SER A 145 1.50 -10.44 27.69
N LEU A 146 2.46 -10.47 26.76
CA LEU A 146 3.71 -9.71 26.86
C LEU A 146 3.47 -8.20 26.94
N LEU A 147 2.56 -7.67 26.11
CA LEU A 147 2.25 -6.24 26.06
C LEU A 147 1.27 -5.83 27.17
N ASP A 148 0.32 -6.69 27.52
CA ASP A 148 -0.61 -6.45 28.64
C ASP A 148 0.15 -6.31 29.96
N SER A 149 1.14 -7.17 30.18
CA SER A 149 1.98 -7.12 31.38
C SER A 149 2.77 -5.81 31.49
N LEU A 150 3.26 -5.29 30.36
CA LEU A 150 3.95 -4.00 30.31
C LEU A 150 3.01 -2.82 30.58
N SER A 151 1.83 -2.82 29.95
CA SER A 151 0.84 -1.75 30.13
C SER A 151 0.32 -1.69 31.57
N ALA A 152 0.04 -2.85 32.19
CA ALA A 152 -0.48 -2.93 33.55
C ALA A 152 0.47 -2.36 34.61
N GLN A 153 1.78 -2.38 34.36
CA GLN A 153 2.80 -1.90 35.30
C GLN A 153 3.04 -0.39 35.20
N ALA A 154 2.40 0.29 34.24
CA ALA A 154 2.80 1.63 33.87
C ALA A 154 1.73 2.69 34.02
N SER A 155 2.13 3.81 34.61
CA SER A 155 1.32 5.03 34.71
C SER A 155 1.43 5.94 33.48
N ARG A 156 2.37 5.66 32.58
CA ARG A 156 2.73 6.45 31.38
C ARG A 156 3.17 5.53 30.24
N ALA A 157 3.45 6.10 29.06
CA ALA A 157 4.00 5.37 27.92
C ALA A 157 5.25 4.56 28.31
N VAL A 158 5.33 3.30 27.86
CA VAL A 158 6.28 2.29 28.36
C VAL A 158 7.28 1.92 27.29
N ALA A 159 8.56 1.97 27.59
CA ALA A 159 9.57 1.42 26.69
C ALA A 159 9.36 -0.09 26.57
N VAL A 160 9.26 -0.60 25.33
CA VAL A 160 9.16 -2.02 25.06
C VAL A 160 10.59 -2.58 24.97
N PRO A 161 10.98 -3.52 25.85
CA PRO A 161 12.29 -4.13 25.80
C PRO A 161 12.55 -4.87 24.47
N ALA A 162 13.81 -4.85 24.00
CA ALA A 162 14.17 -5.43 22.70
C ALA A 162 13.94 -6.96 22.62
N ASP A 163 14.11 -7.66 23.74
CA ASP A 163 13.78 -9.08 23.89
C ASP A 163 12.27 -9.33 23.79
N THR A 164 11.45 -8.43 24.34
CA THR A 164 9.98 -8.48 24.21
C THR A 164 9.55 -8.29 22.76
N LEU A 165 10.15 -7.31 22.05
CA LEU A 165 9.89 -7.12 20.62
C LEU A 165 10.28 -8.33 19.79
N SER A 166 11.45 -8.92 20.08
CA SER A 166 11.94 -10.10 19.38
C SER A 166 11.02 -11.31 19.59
N GLN A 167 10.50 -11.50 20.81
CA GLN A 167 9.51 -12.53 21.11
C GLN A 167 8.19 -12.29 20.39
N LEU A 168 7.70 -11.05 20.39
CA LEU A 168 6.48 -10.67 19.66
C LEU A 168 6.62 -10.93 18.15
N ALA A 169 7.74 -10.54 17.56
CA ALA A 169 8.04 -10.80 16.15
C ALA A 169 8.04 -12.30 15.84
N ALA A 170 8.63 -13.12 16.72
CA ALA A 170 8.62 -14.56 16.57
C ALA A 170 7.20 -15.15 16.66
N THR A 171 6.37 -14.66 17.59
CA THR A 171 4.97 -15.09 17.73
C THR A 171 4.15 -14.75 16.49
N ILE A 172 4.26 -13.52 15.96
CA ILE A 172 3.56 -13.11 14.73
C ILE A 172 3.99 -14.00 13.56
N LYS A 173 5.30 -14.25 13.40
CA LYS A 173 5.82 -15.12 12.33
C LYS A 173 5.37 -16.58 12.45
N GLN A 174 5.19 -17.09 13.67
CA GLN A 174 4.75 -18.47 13.92
C GLN A 174 3.24 -18.65 13.73
N SER A 175 2.45 -17.59 13.84
CA SER A 175 0.98 -17.67 13.76
C SER A 175 0.39 -16.44 13.06
N PRO A 176 0.77 -16.17 11.79
CA PRO A 176 0.35 -14.95 11.08
C PRO A 176 -1.17 -14.83 10.97
N GLY A 177 -1.91 -15.95 10.92
CA GLY A 177 -3.38 -16.01 10.90
C GLY A 177 -4.07 -15.52 12.19
N GLU A 178 -3.32 -15.18 13.24
CA GLU A 178 -3.85 -14.67 14.51
C GLU A 178 -3.65 -13.16 14.68
N PHE A 179 -2.97 -12.52 13.74
CA PHE A 179 -2.57 -11.11 13.83
C PHE A 179 -2.81 -10.35 12.55
N ALA A 180 -3.10 -9.06 12.69
CA ALA A 180 -2.99 -8.09 11.62
C ALA A 180 -2.19 -6.90 12.13
N GLU A 181 -1.52 -6.20 11.23
CA GLU A 181 -0.75 -5.01 11.58
C GLU A 181 -0.80 -3.99 10.46
N HIS A 182 -0.59 -2.74 10.81
CA HIS A 182 -0.28 -1.70 9.85
C HIS A 182 0.51 -0.61 10.57
N ARG A 183 1.44 0.02 9.84
CA ARG A 183 2.23 1.16 10.33
C ARG A 183 2.03 2.43 9.50
N ALA A 184 2.05 3.56 10.18
CA ALA A 184 2.20 4.87 9.56
C ALA A 184 3.63 5.38 9.79
N VAL A 185 4.40 5.49 8.71
CA VAL A 185 5.77 6.03 8.74
C VAL A 185 5.72 7.55 8.82
N ILE A 186 6.52 8.12 9.72
CA ILE A 186 6.67 9.58 9.89
C ILE A 186 8.14 9.99 9.80
N ARG A 187 8.37 11.26 9.49
CA ARG A 187 9.70 11.88 9.53
C ARG A 187 9.69 13.06 10.50
N THR A 188 10.59 13.01 11.47
CA THR A 188 10.69 14.01 12.54
C THR A 188 11.98 14.83 12.41
N ARG A 189 11.96 16.08 12.91
CA ARG A 189 13.13 16.99 12.88
C ARG A 189 13.20 17.90 14.12
N PRO A 190 14.38 18.42 14.50
CA PRO A 190 14.59 19.27 15.68
C PRO A 190 13.79 20.57 15.79
N GLY A 191 13.07 20.98 14.74
CA GLY A 191 12.44 22.29 14.66
C GLY A 191 13.43 23.43 14.42
N GLY A 192 12.93 24.61 14.03
CA GLY A 192 13.75 25.83 13.87
C GLY A 192 13.92 26.38 12.45
N GLY A 193 13.29 25.77 11.43
CA GLY A 193 13.25 26.32 10.07
C GLY A 193 11.87 26.15 9.44
N PRO A 194 11.49 27.01 8.47
CA PRO A 194 10.27 26.81 7.70
C PRO A 194 10.20 25.35 7.19
N LEU A 195 8.99 24.78 7.14
CA LEU A 195 8.80 23.54 6.40
C LEU A 195 9.30 23.82 4.97
N PRO A 196 10.03 22.87 4.34
CA PRO A 196 10.25 22.96 2.91
C PRO A 196 8.90 23.23 2.23
N PRO A 197 8.80 24.17 1.27
CA PRO A 197 7.55 24.38 0.57
C PRO A 197 7.09 23.02 0.03
N PRO A 198 5.79 22.69 0.13
CA PRO A 198 5.29 21.45 -0.42
C PRO A 198 5.70 21.38 -1.89
N ARG A 199 6.38 20.31 -2.29
CA ARG A 199 6.65 20.06 -3.72
C ARG A 199 5.30 20.00 -4.42
N ALA A 200 5.23 20.53 -5.65
CA ALA A 200 4.06 20.34 -6.50
C ALA A 200 3.74 18.83 -6.60
N PRO A 201 2.49 18.39 -6.38
CA PRO A 201 2.11 16.99 -6.49
C PRO A 201 2.57 16.38 -7.81
N GLN A 202 3.20 15.22 -7.74
CA GLN A 202 3.60 14.43 -8.90
C GLN A 202 2.68 13.23 -9.07
N ARG A 203 2.84 12.57 -10.20
CA ARG A 203 2.01 11.46 -10.64
C ARG A 203 2.91 10.31 -11.05
N PHE A 204 2.54 9.10 -10.67
CA PHE A 204 3.30 7.89 -10.95
C PHE A 204 2.38 6.80 -11.50
N ALA A 205 2.88 5.95 -12.38
CA ALA A 205 2.09 4.86 -12.93
C ALA A 205 2.83 3.52 -12.89
N LEU A 206 2.15 2.47 -12.44
CA LEU A 206 2.51 1.08 -12.63
C LEU A 206 1.49 0.45 -13.59
N CYS A 207 1.95 -0.07 -14.72
CA CYS A 207 1.13 -0.81 -15.66
C CYS A 207 1.60 -2.26 -15.71
N VAL A 208 0.70 -3.20 -15.44
CA VAL A 208 0.96 -4.64 -15.43
C VAL A 208 0.08 -5.30 -16.48
N GLY A 209 0.69 -6.04 -17.40
CA GLY A 209 0.00 -6.80 -18.44
C GLY A 209 0.50 -8.24 -18.46
N VAL A 210 -0.32 -9.19 -18.01
CA VAL A 210 0.03 -10.61 -17.95
C VAL A 210 -0.44 -11.29 -19.23
N ASP A 211 0.39 -11.24 -20.27
CA ASP A 211 0.12 -11.84 -21.59
C ASP A 211 0.60 -13.29 -21.73
N LEU A 212 1.45 -13.73 -20.81
CA LEU A 212 2.09 -15.04 -20.81
C LEU A 212 2.06 -15.62 -19.40
N LEU A 213 1.81 -16.92 -19.31
CA LEU A 213 1.97 -17.73 -18.11
C LEU A 213 3.13 -18.69 -18.33
N GLN A 214 3.94 -18.91 -17.30
CA GLN A 214 5.04 -19.88 -17.33
C GLN A 214 4.51 -21.31 -17.45
N SER A 215 3.35 -21.59 -16.86
CA SER A 215 2.64 -22.86 -16.98
C SER A 215 1.64 -22.82 -18.14
N GLU A 216 1.67 -23.85 -19.00
CA GLU A 216 0.68 -24.06 -20.07
C GLU A 216 -0.69 -24.54 -19.53
N GLU A 217 -0.77 -24.88 -18.23
CA GLU A 217 -1.99 -25.41 -17.59
C GLU A 217 -3.16 -24.42 -17.57
N PHE A 218 -2.85 -23.12 -17.64
CA PHE A 218 -3.82 -22.04 -17.48
C PHE A 218 -4.27 -21.39 -18.80
N GLY A 219 -3.94 -22.03 -19.92
CA GLY A 219 -4.42 -21.64 -21.25
C GLY A 219 -3.42 -20.84 -22.09
N GLU A 220 -3.90 -20.36 -23.23
CA GLU A 220 -3.10 -19.70 -24.25
C GLU A 220 -2.73 -18.25 -23.88
N SER A 221 -1.64 -17.76 -24.46
CA SER A 221 -1.19 -16.36 -24.33
C SER A 221 -2.33 -15.37 -24.61
N THR A 222 -2.35 -14.27 -23.86
CA THR A 222 -3.27 -13.14 -24.04
C THR A 222 -2.51 -11.87 -24.46
N PRO A 223 -2.09 -11.74 -25.74
CA PRO A 223 -1.35 -10.56 -26.22
C PRO A 223 -2.04 -9.22 -25.94
N ILE A 224 -3.37 -9.25 -25.82
CA ILE A 224 -4.21 -8.09 -25.46
C ILE A 224 -3.80 -7.50 -24.11
N ALA A 225 -3.39 -8.31 -23.12
CA ALA A 225 -3.00 -7.83 -21.80
C ALA A 225 -1.73 -6.97 -21.86
N ARG A 226 -0.71 -7.41 -22.60
CA ARG A 226 0.50 -6.63 -22.88
C ARG A 226 0.15 -5.32 -23.59
N ALA A 227 -0.56 -5.40 -24.70
CA ALA A 227 -0.89 -4.24 -25.51
C ALA A 227 -1.72 -3.21 -24.72
N SER A 228 -2.60 -3.67 -23.84
CA SER A 228 -3.40 -2.83 -22.94
C SER A 228 -2.54 -2.09 -21.91
N ALA A 229 -1.57 -2.77 -21.30
CA ALA A 229 -0.65 -2.17 -20.34
C ALA A 229 0.29 -1.16 -21.02
N GLU A 230 0.78 -1.47 -22.22
CA GLU A 230 1.58 -0.56 -23.04
C GLU A 230 0.78 0.69 -23.45
N LEU A 231 -0.48 0.53 -23.87
CA LEU A 231 -1.38 1.64 -24.20
C LEU A 231 -1.59 2.57 -23.01
N MET A 232 -1.86 2.02 -21.81
CA MET A 232 -2.08 2.85 -20.63
C MET A 232 -0.81 3.58 -20.18
N LEU A 233 0.35 2.92 -20.23
CA LEU A 233 1.63 3.57 -19.98
C LEU A 233 1.86 4.75 -20.96
N GLN A 234 1.58 4.53 -22.24
CA GLN A 234 1.64 5.57 -23.27
C GLN A 234 0.66 6.71 -23.00
N ALA A 235 -0.57 6.39 -22.59
CA ALA A 235 -1.59 7.39 -22.27
C ALA A 235 -1.21 8.23 -21.04
N PHE A 236 -0.61 7.61 -20.02
CA PHE A 236 -0.11 8.33 -18.84
C PHE A 236 1.05 9.28 -19.18
N THR A 237 1.99 8.84 -20.01
CA THR A 237 3.10 9.70 -20.44
C THR A 237 2.65 10.82 -21.37
N THR A 238 1.74 10.53 -22.30
CA THR A 238 1.28 11.50 -23.32
C THR A 238 0.28 12.50 -22.77
N HIS A 239 -0.71 12.04 -22.00
CA HIS A 239 -1.87 12.84 -21.62
C HIS A 239 -1.87 13.25 -20.14
N SER A 240 -1.12 12.55 -19.29
CA SER A 240 -1.10 12.78 -17.84
C SER A 240 0.17 13.47 -17.34
N GLY A 241 1.12 13.76 -18.24
CA GLY A 241 2.34 14.51 -17.96
C GLY A 241 3.39 13.75 -17.14
N MET A 242 3.32 12.41 -17.13
CA MET A 242 4.30 11.58 -16.42
C MET A 242 5.56 11.39 -17.28
N THR A 243 6.74 11.46 -16.67
CA THR A 243 8.01 11.13 -17.33
C THR A 243 8.28 9.62 -17.29
N PRO A 244 9.20 9.08 -18.11
CA PRO A 244 9.57 7.67 -18.05
C PRO A 244 9.97 7.20 -16.64
N GLU A 245 10.68 8.03 -15.87
CA GLU A 245 11.14 7.73 -14.51
C GLU A 245 9.99 7.64 -13.49
N GLN A 246 8.83 8.23 -13.81
CA GLN A 246 7.62 8.18 -13.02
C GLN A 246 6.72 6.99 -13.39
N THR A 247 7.11 6.20 -14.40
CA THR A 247 6.31 5.09 -14.91
C THR A 247 7.07 3.78 -14.86
N LYS A 248 6.34 2.67 -14.72
CA LYS A 248 6.89 1.31 -14.77
C LYS A 248 5.92 0.37 -15.49
N LEU A 249 6.47 -0.49 -16.34
CA LEU A 249 5.74 -1.50 -17.09
C LEU A 249 6.24 -2.89 -16.69
N LEU A 250 5.32 -3.79 -16.36
CA LEU A 250 5.60 -5.21 -16.12
C LEU A 250 4.79 -6.05 -17.11
N VAL A 251 5.45 -6.68 -18.07
CA VAL A 251 4.83 -7.52 -19.12
C VAL A 251 5.70 -8.75 -19.42
N GLY A 252 5.11 -9.78 -20.03
CA GLY A 252 5.79 -11.05 -20.31
C GLY A 252 6.40 -11.66 -19.05
N GLU A 253 7.63 -12.19 -19.18
CA GLU A 253 8.36 -12.83 -18.09
C GLU A 253 8.67 -11.90 -16.89
N GLN A 254 8.50 -10.58 -17.05
CA GLN A 254 8.69 -9.61 -15.96
C GLN A 254 7.45 -9.44 -15.08
N ALA A 255 6.28 -9.90 -15.52
CA ALA A 255 5.02 -9.76 -14.79
C ALA A 255 4.85 -10.81 -13.68
N THR A 256 5.92 -11.07 -12.91
CA THR A 256 5.90 -12.02 -11.79
C THR A 256 5.27 -11.44 -10.53
N SER A 257 4.80 -12.32 -9.65
CA SER A 257 4.30 -11.94 -8.32
C SER A 257 5.33 -11.11 -7.55
N ALA A 258 6.58 -11.56 -7.53
CA ALA A 258 7.66 -10.88 -6.83
C ALA A 258 8.01 -9.50 -7.43
N ALA A 259 7.96 -9.36 -8.76
CA ALA A 259 8.21 -8.07 -9.42
C ALA A 259 7.08 -7.08 -9.17
N PHE A 260 5.83 -7.55 -9.19
CA PHE A 260 4.66 -6.73 -8.87
C PHE A 260 4.71 -6.27 -7.40
N GLU A 261 4.97 -7.20 -6.47
CA GLU A 261 5.18 -6.89 -5.06
C GLU A 261 6.29 -5.85 -4.85
N ALA A 262 7.45 -6.04 -5.48
CA ALA A 262 8.57 -5.11 -5.38
C ALA A 262 8.24 -3.74 -5.99
N ALA A 263 7.43 -3.69 -7.06
CA ALA A 263 6.97 -2.45 -7.63
C ALA A 263 6.08 -1.67 -6.66
N MET A 264 5.16 -2.36 -5.98
CA MET A 264 4.20 -1.78 -5.04
C MET A 264 4.83 -1.41 -3.69
N THR A 265 5.68 -2.26 -3.13
CA THR A 265 6.19 -2.14 -1.76
C THR A 265 7.57 -1.47 -1.67
N LYS A 266 8.32 -1.37 -2.78
CA LYS A 266 9.67 -0.79 -2.79
C LYS A 266 9.82 0.35 -3.77
N TRP A 267 9.48 0.13 -5.04
CA TRP A 267 9.65 1.16 -6.06
C TRP A 267 8.72 2.35 -5.85
N LEU A 268 7.39 2.16 -5.84
CA LEU A 268 6.43 3.25 -5.66
C LEU A 268 6.70 4.06 -4.37
N PRO A 269 6.96 3.45 -3.20
CA PRO A 269 7.32 4.20 -1.99
C PRO A 269 8.64 4.97 -2.10
N SER A 270 9.60 4.51 -2.92
CA SER A 270 10.88 5.20 -3.11
C SER A 270 10.81 6.38 -4.07
N VAL A 271 9.91 6.36 -5.06
CA VAL A 271 9.81 7.42 -6.08
C VAL A 271 8.71 8.43 -5.80
N SER A 272 7.68 8.05 -5.04
CA SER A 272 6.55 8.91 -4.69
C SER A 272 6.56 9.26 -3.20
N GLN A 273 5.84 10.31 -2.83
CA GLN A 273 5.65 10.73 -1.43
C GLN A 273 4.17 11.03 -1.15
N PRO A 274 3.75 11.10 0.12
CA PRO A 274 2.40 11.54 0.44
C PRO A 274 2.04 12.88 -0.23
N GLY A 275 0.81 12.97 -0.75
CA GLY A 275 0.34 14.07 -1.59
C GLY A 275 0.51 13.85 -3.10
N ASP A 276 1.29 12.86 -3.53
CA ASP A 276 1.36 12.45 -4.94
C ASP A 276 0.17 11.55 -5.33
N THR A 277 -0.04 11.36 -6.63
CA THR A 277 -1.04 10.43 -7.19
C THR A 277 -0.35 9.20 -7.79
N VAL A 278 -0.85 8.02 -7.48
CA VAL A 278 -0.39 6.73 -8.02
C VAL A 278 -1.51 6.11 -8.85
N PHE A 279 -1.20 5.73 -10.08
CA PHE A 279 -2.07 4.97 -10.97
C PHE A 279 -1.54 3.55 -11.10
N LEU A 280 -2.38 2.56 -10.82
CA LEU A 280 -2.12 1.15 -11.08
C LEU A 280 -3.09 0.69 -12.17
N PHE A 281 -2.55 0.25 -13.29
CA PHE A 281 -3.31 -0.46 -14.31
C PHE A 281 -2.89 -1.93 -14.28
N TYR A 282 -3.86 -2.83 -14.20
CA TYR A 282 -3.64 -4.28 -14.31
C TYR A 282 -4.52 -4.85 -15.40
N CYS A 283 -3.95 -5.64 -16.30
CA CYS A 283 -4.68 -6.47 -17.24
C CYS A 283 -4.10 -7.89 -17.27
N GLY A 284 -4.96 -8.90 -17.18
CA GLY A 284 -4.58 -10.31 -17.11
C GLY A 284 -5.76 -11.21 -16.78
N HIS A 285 -5.49 -12.46 -16.47
CA HIS A 285 -6.51 -13.38 -15.97
C HIS A 285 -6.83 -13.12 -14.49
N GLY A 286 -8.09 -13.34 -14.14
CA GLY A 286 -8.58 -13.41 -12.76
C GLY A 286 -9.03 -14.83 -12.42
N GLY A 287 -9.10 -15.13 -11.12
CA GLY A 287 -9.64 -16.37 -10.58
C GLY A 287 -10.08 -16.18 -9.13
N GLN A 288 -10.46 -17.27 -8.49
CA GLN A 288 -10.82 -17.32 -7.07
C GLN A 288 -10.13 -18.50 -6.40
N ILE A 289 -9.80 -18.35 -5.12
CA ILE A 289 -9.25 -19.42 -4.27
C ILE A 289 -10.01 -19.45 -2.93
N PRO A 290 -10.09 -20.59 -2.23
CA PRO A 290 -10.73 -20.62 -0.90
C PRO A 290 -10.07 -19.65 0.07
N ALA A 291 -10.86 -18.77 0.69
CA ALA A 291 -10.40 -17.78 1.65
C ALA A 291 -9.70 -18.41 2.86
N LEU A 292 -8.77 -17.68 3.48
CA LEU A 292 -8.10 -18.14 4.70
C LEU A 292 -8.95 -17.93 5.96
N ASP A 293 -10.02 -17.15 5.86
CA ASP A 293 -10.98 -16.96 6.94
C ASP A 293 -12.39 -16.65 6.43
N ASP A 294 -13.22 -16.07 7.31
CA ASP A 294 -14.64 -15.80 7.12
C ASP A 294 -14.93 -14.31 6.82
N SER A 295 -13.94 -13.54 6.36
CA SER A 295 -14.12 -12.14 5.94
C SER A 295 -15.10 -11.99 4.78
N GLU A 296 -15.06 -12.92 3.82
CA GLU A 296 -15.84 -12.84 2.60
C GLU A 296 -17.15 -13.66 2.68
N PRO A 297 -18.29 -13.11 2.22
CA PRO A 297 -19.58 -13.79 2.29
C PRO A 297 -19.67 -15.13 1.55
N ASP A 298 -18.88 -15.31 0.48
CA ASP A 298 -18.78 -16.55 -0.30
C ASP A 298 -17.57 -17.42 0.09
N GLY A 299 -16.62 -16.86 0.85
CA GLY A 299 -15.43 -17.53 1.37
C GLY A 299 -14.38 -17.79 0.30
N LEU A 300 -14.20 -16.90 -0.67
CA LEU A 300 -13.34 -17.09 -1.85
C LEU A 300 -12.53 -15.84 -2.25
N ASP A 301 -11.26 -15.73 -1.84
CA ASP A 301 -10.41 -14.60 -2.24
C ASP A 301 -10.29 -14.50 -3.77
N GLU A 302 -10.47 -13.30 -4.33
CA GLU A 302 -10.14 -13.05 -5.73
C GLU A 302 -8.64 -12.96 -5.96
N VAL A 303 -8.17 -13.57 -7.04
CA VAL A 303 -6.76 -13.56 -7.42
C VAL A 303 -6.52 -13.00 -8.81
N LEU A 304 -5.44 -12.24 -8.91
CA LEU A 304 -4.85 -11.76 -10.15
C LEU A 304 -3.73 -12.72 -10.55
N SER A 305 -3.78 -13.19 -11.80
CA SER A 305 -2.71 -13.99 -12.38
C SER A 305 -1.39 -13.21 -12.44
N THR A 306 -0.30 -13.97 -12.50
CA THR A 306 1.07 -13.49 -12.69
C THR A 306 1.75 -14.43 -13.69
N TYR A 307 2.88 -14.00 -14.25
CA TYR A 307 3.66 -14.86 -15.15
C TYR A 307 4.05 -16.19 -14.49
N ASP A 308 4.45 -16.16 -13.22
CA ASP A 308 4.95 -17.30 -12.46
C ASP A 308 3.87 -18.04 -11.67
N MET A 309 2.59 -17.86 -12.02
CA MET A 309 1.47 -18.52 -11.36
C MET A 309 1.52 -20.04 -11.55
N ASP A 310 1.32 -20.76 -10.44
CA ASP A 310 1.41 -22.22 -10.32
C ASP A 310 0.10 -22.76 -9.72
N SER A 311 -0.47 -23.80 -10.33
CA SER A 311 -1.76 -24.40 -9.97
C SER A 311 -1.77 -25.10 -8.61
N ASP A 312 -0.64 -25.63 -8.18
CA ASP A 312 -0.49 -26.24 -6.87
C ASP A 312 -0.21 -25.19 -5.79
N ARG A 313 0.20 -23.97 -6.19
CA ARG A 313 0.65 -22.89 -5.30
C ARG A 313 0.02 -21.53 -5.62
N VAL A 314 -1.25 -21.51 -6.02
CA VAL A 314 -1.95 -20.30 -6.49
C VAL A 314 -1.87 -19.17 -5.46
N ARG A 315 -2.09 -19.45 -4.17
CA ARG A 315 -2.03 -18.42 -3.11
C ARG A 315 -0.66 -17.73 -2.99
N GLU A 316 0.40 -18.47 -3.26
CA GLU A 316 1.79 -17.96 -3.15
C GLU A 316 2.21 -17.22 -4.43
N THR A 317 1.74 -17.70 -5.58
CA THR A 317 2.23 -17.28 -6.90
C THR A 317 1.29 -16.29 -7.61
N ALA A 318 -0.02 -16.35 -7.38
CA ALA A 318 -0.98 -15.31 -7.78
C ALA A 318 -1.01 -14.15 -6.75
N VAL A 319 -1.64 -13.03 -7.12
CA VAL A 319 -1.83 -11.90 -6.20
C VAL A 319 -3.29 -11.84 -5.79
N SER A 320 -3.60 -12.21 -4.54
CA SER A 320 -4.96 -11.98 -4.02
C SER A 320 -5.24 -10.49 -3.82
N ASP A 321 -6.51 -10.15 -3.81
CA ASP A 321 -7.02 -8.85 -3.40
C ASP A 321 -6.51 -8.43 -2.01
N ASP A 322 -6.46 -9.34 -1.04
CA ASP A 322 -5.84 -9.16 0.28
C ASP A 322 -4.37 -8.76 0.20
N ARG A 323 -3.58 -9.48 -0.62
CA ARG A 323 -2.15 -9.16 -0.83
C ARG A 323 -2.01 -7.79 -1.47
N LEU A 324 -2.84 -7.49 -2.46
CA LEU A 324 -2.83 -6.19 -3.13
C LEU A 324 -3.22 -5.06 -2.16
N ALA A 325 -4.27 -5.25 -1.37
CA ALA A 325 -4.71 -4.32 -0.34
C ALA A 325 -3.61 -4.08 0.70
N ARG A 326 -2.91 -5.14 1.14
CA ARG A 326 -1.74 -5.02 2.02
C ARG A 326 -0.63 -4.20 1.38
N TRP A 327 -0.34 -4.38 0.09
CA TRP A 327 0.68 -3.59 -0.60
C TRP A 327 0.30 -2.11 -0.73
N LEU A 328 -1.00 -1.81 -0.90
CA LEU A 328 -1.50 -0.43 -0.92
C LEU A 328 -1.26 0.32 0.40
N GLN A 329 -1.22 -0.39 1.53
CA GLN A 329 -0.89 0.19 2.83
C GLN A 329 0.54 0.78 2.89
N GLU A 330 1.43 0.37 1.99
CA GLU A 330 2.79 0.95 1.88
C GLU A 330 2.79 2.30 1.13
N LEU A 331 1.64 2.78 0.67
CA LEU A 331 1.47 4.05 -0.05
C LEU A 331 0.63 5.08 0.74
N PRO A 332 0.85 5.28 2.06
CA PRO A 332 -0.02 6.14 2.85
C PRO A 332 0.04 7.59 2.35
N GLY A 333 -1.10 8.27 2.44
CA GLY A 333 -1.24 9.70 2.10
C GLY A 333 -1.14 10.04 0.61
N ARG A 334 -1.00 9.05 -0.27
CA ARG A 334 -1.10 9.23 -1.74
C ARG A 334 -2.56 9.09 -2.17
N GLN A 335 -2.92 9.72 -3.29
CA GLN A 335 -4.15 9.37 -4.00
C GLN A 335 -3.86 8.15 -4.86
N ILE A 336 -4.68 7.11 -4.78
CA ILE A 336 -4.45 5.87 -5.53
C ILE A 336 -5.61 5.62 -6.49
N VAL A 337 -5.31 5.27 -7.73
CA VAL A 337 -6.29 4.85 -8.73
C VAL A 337 -5.92 3.46 -9.21
N LEU A 338 -6.84 2.52 -9.08
CA LEU A 338 -6.72 1.17 -9.62
C LEU A 338 -7.66 1.04 -10.81
N LEU A 339 -7.11 0.62 -11.95
CA LEU A 339 -7.83 0.31 -13.17
C LEU A 339 -7.62 -1.18 -13.45
N MET A 340 -8.64 -1.98 -13.15
CA MET A 340 -8.59 -3.44 -13.11
C MET A 340 -9.34 -4.03 -14.32
N GLU A 341 -8.57 -4.50 -15.31
CA GLU A 341 -9.05 -5.08 -16.56
C GLU A 341 -8.88 -6.61 -16.56
N THR A 342 -9.79 -7.30 -15.88
CA THR A 342 -9.80 -8.79 -15.83
C THR A 342 -11.22 -9.32 -15.73
N CYS A 343 -11.44 -10.55 -16.20
CA CYS A 343 -12.70 -11.29 -15.99
C CYS A 343 -12.83 -11.83 -14.56
N HIS A 344 -14.07 -12.06 -14.11
CA HIS A 344 -14.39 -12.87 -12.92
C HIS A 344 -14.76 -14.33 -13.27
N GLY A 345 -15.21 -14.58 -14.51
CA GLY A 345 -15.51 -15.93 -15.00
C GLY A 345 -14.25 -16.80 -15.11
N GLY A 346 -13.94 -17.52 -14.03
CA GLY A 346 -12.74 -18.32 -13.80
C GLY A 346 -12.31 -19.22 -14.96
N GLY A 347 -11.34 -18.73 -15.72
CA GLY A 347 -10.63 -19.53 -16.73
C GLY A 347 -9.49 -20.37 -16.15
N VAL A 348 -9.10 -20.14 -14.90
CA VAL A 348 -7.83 -20.62 -14.33
C VAL A 348 -8.06 -21.59 -13.16
N VAL A 349 -9.08 -21.34 -12.33
CA VAL A 349 -9.50 -22.22 -11.22
C VAL A 349 -11.04 -22.30 -11.24
N ASP A 350 -11.58 -23.50 -11.08
CA ASP A 350 -12.92 -23.98 -11.42
C ASP A 350 -14.12 -23.03 -11.18
N ALA A 351 -14.55 -22.29 -12.21
CA ALA A 351 -15.81 -21.54 -12.22
C ALA A 351 -17.01 -22.35 -12.76
N ARG A 352 -16.89 -23.66 -12.98
CA ARG A 352 -18.00 -24.47 -13.56
C ARG A 352 -18.99 -24.99 -12.52
N GLY A 353 -18.73 -24.80 -11.22
CA GLY A 353 -19.54 -25.36 -10.13
C GLY A 353 -20.58 -24.44 -9.48
N MET A 354 -20.50 -23.11 -9.61
CA MET A 354 -21.10 -22.22 -8.60
C MET A 354 -21.96 -21.06 -9.14
N ALA A 355 -22.75 -21.29 -10.18
CA ALA A 355 -23.79 -20.33 -10.64
C ALA A 355 -25.00 -20.17 -9.67
N GLY A 356 -24.90 -20.68 -8.43
CA GLY A 356 -26.05 -20.84 -7.53
C GLY A 356 -26.02 -20.02 -6.24
N ALA A 357 -24.96 -19.27 -5.95
CA ALA A 357 -24.82 -18.53 -4.69
C ALA A 357 -24.08 -17.20 -4.91
N LEU A 358 -24.71 -16.27 -5.64
CA LEU A 358 -24.13 -14.94 -5.87
C LEU A 358 -24.94 -13.93 -5.05
N HIS A 359 -24.33 -13.43 -3.97
CA HIS A 359 -24.87 -12.38 -3.11
C HIS A 359 -24.70 -11.01 -3.79
N GLU A 360 -25.62 -10.08 -3.53
CA GLU A 360 -25.62 -8.69 -4.06
C GLU A 360 -24.42 -7.82 -3.61
N GLU A 361 -23.47 -8.36 -2.84
CA GLU A 361 -22.39 -7.60 -2.17
C GLU A 361 -20.95 -8.05 -2.49
N ALA A 362 -20.72 -9.02 -3.39
CA ALA A 362 -19.38 -9.55 -3.72
C ALA A 362 -18.52 -8.55 -4.52
N ASN A 363 -18.28 -7.34 -4.03
CA ASN A 363 -17.39 -6.40 -4.70
C ASN A 363 -15.95 -6.91 -4.57
N ARG A 364 -15.38 -7.41 -5.67
CA ARG A 364 -13.97 -7.76 -5.92
C ARG A 364 -12.87 -6.83 -5.34
N CYS A 365 -13.26 -5.63 -4.89
CA CYS A 365 -12.36 -4.60 -4.38
C CYS A 365 -12.87 -3.98 -3.08
N HIS A 366 -13.82 -4.63 -2.40
CA HIS A 366 -14.36 -4.16 -1.14
C HIS A 366 -13.22 -3.88 -0.16
N ASP A 367 -12.27 -4.82 -0.07
CA ASP A 367 -11.16 -4.79 0.88
C ASP A 367 -9.91 -4.07 0.34
N ILE A 368 -9.83 -3.88 -0.99
CA ILE A 368 -8.78 -3.07 -1.64
C ILE A 368 -9.02 -1.56 -1.42
N SER A 369 -10.27 -1.14 -1.14
CA SER A 369 -10.68 0.27 -1.14
C SER A 369 -10.35 1.04 0.15
N GLN A 370 -9.06 1.32 0.36
CA GLN A 370 -8.61 2.22 1.42
C GLN A 370 -9.09 3.67 1.22
N MET A 371 -9.02 4.49 2.28
CA MET A 371 -9.24 5.93 2.15
C MET A 371 -8.29 6.53 1.12
N ASN A 372 -8.82 7.44 0.29
CA ASN A 372 -8.09 8.10 -0.79
C ASN A 372 -7.80 7.24 -2.04
N THR A 373 -8.55 6.15 -2.21
CA THR A 373 -8.45 5.24 -3.36
C THR A 373 -9.69 5.32 -4.27
N VAL A 374 -9.48 5.26 -5.58
CA VAL A 374 -10.52 4.99 -6.59
C VAL A 374 -10.22 3.65 -7.24
N VAL A 375 -11.21 2.78 -7.33
CA VAL A 375 -11.08 1.49 -8.02
C VAL A 375 -12.10 1.43 -9.15
N VAL A 376 -11.64 1.09 -10.35
CA VAL A 376 -12.48 0.87 -11.53
C VAL A 376 -12.26 -0.56 -12.00
N CYS A 377 -13.34 -1.33 -12.10
CA CYS A 377 -13.30 -2.70 -12.63
C CYS A 377 -14.03 -2.77 -13.97
N ALA A 378 -13.54 -3.64 -14.86
CA ALA A 378 -14.07 -3.77 -16.21
C ALA A 378 -15.48 -4.40 -16.27
N CYS A 379 -15.84 -5.23 -15.29
CA CYS A 379 -17.08 -5.99 -15.21
C CYS A 379 -17.51 -6.19 -13.74
N LEU A 380 -18.76 -6.64 -13.54
CA LEU A 380 -19.25 -7.12 -12.25
C LEU A 380 -18.65 -8.50 -11.86
N PRO A 381 -18.83 -8.92 -10.60
CA PRO A 381 -18.31 -10.19 -10.08
C PRO A 381 -18.87 -11.44 -10.77
N ASP A 382 -20.04 -11.37 -11.38
CA ASP A 382 -20.65 -12.51 -12.08
C ASP A 382 -20.49 -12.43 -13.60
N GLU A 383 -19.63 -11.54 -14.08
CA GLU A 383 -19.51 -11.16 -15.47
C GLU A 383 -18.12 -11.45 -16.08
N PHE A 384 -18.06 -11.31 -17.41
CA PHE A 384 -16.84 -11.43 -18.19
C PHE A 384 -16.37 -10.06 -18.67
N SER A 385 -15.06 -9.85 -18.71
CA SER A 385 -14.50 -8.76 -19.50
C SER A 385 -14.28 -9.26 -20.93
N PHE A 386 -14.97 -8.66 -21.89
CA PHE A 386 -14.81 -8.99 -23.29
C PHE A 386 -13.73 -8.11 -23.94
N PHE A 387 -13.15 -8.66 -25.00
CA PHE A 387 -12.25 -7.93 -25.87
C PHE A 387 -12.81 -7.95 -27.29
N ALA A 388 -12.71 -6.81 -27.97
CA ALA A 388 -13.12 -6.71 -29.37
C ALA A 388 -12.27 -7.64 -30.26
N LYS A 389 -12.91 -8.36 -31.19
CA LYS A 389 -12.23 -9.33 -32.08
C LYS A 389 -11.16 -8.68 -32.96
N LYS A 390 -11.30 -7.38 -33.22
CA LYS A 390 -10.39 -6.58 -34.06
C LYS A 390 -9.61 -5.54 -33.26
N SER A 391 -9.84 -5.42 -31.96
CA SER A 391 -9.13 -4.44 -31.14
C SER A 391 -7.77 -5.00 -30.73
N PRO A 392 -6.70 -4.19 -30.82
CA PRO A 392 -5.41 -4.59 -30.28
C PRO A 392 -5.35 -4.57 -28.75
N THR A 393 -6.36 -4.00 -28.08
CA THR A 393 -6.40 -3.79 -26.62
C THR A 393 -7.79 -4.05 -26.03
N ALA A 394 -7.89 -4.15 -24.71
CA ALA A 394 -9.16 -4.26 -24.01
C ALA A 394 -10.00 -2.95 -24.06
N PHE A 395 -11.29 -3.04 -23.74
CA PHE A 395 -12.20 -1.90 -23.86
C PHE A 395 -11.92 -0.78 -22.86
N MET A 396 -11.64 -1.09 -21.58
CA MET A 396 -11.34 -0.05 -20.59
C MET A 396 -10.11 0.79 -20.98
N PRO A 397 -8.92 0.22 -21.23
CA PRO A 397 -7.73 1.02 -21.55
C PRO A 397 -7.91 1.84 -22.84
N MET A 398 -8.58 1.28 -23.85
CA MET A 398 -8.92 1.99 -25.08
C MET A 398 -9.81 3.22 -24.81
N LEU A 399 -10.90 3.03 -24.06
CA LEU A 399 -11.86 4.11 -23.81
C LEU A 399 -11.35 5.12 -22.77
N PHE A 400 -10.48 4.72 -21.84
CA PHE A 400 -9.80 5.64 -20.94
C PHE A 400 -8.77 6.51 -21.68
N GLU A 401 -7.98 5.94 -22.60
CA GLU A 401 -7.10 6.72 -23.47
C GLU A 401 -7.91 7.68 -24.34
N GLN A 402 -9.01 7.21 -24.95
CA GLN A 402 -9.89 8.05 -25.74
C GLN A 402 -10.48 9.19 -24.91
N ALA A 403 -10.97 8.91 -23.70
CA ALA A 403 -11.48 9.92 -22.79
C ALA A 403 -10.41 10.96 -22.43
N MET A 404 -9.17 10.52 -22.17
CA MET A 404 -8.06 11.43 -21.96
C MET A 404 -7.81 12.29 -23.19
N ARG A 405 -7.89 11.76 -24.41
CA ARG A 405 -7.64 12.53 -25.63
C ARG A 405 -8.77 13.51 -25.98
N GLU A 406 -10.03 13.13 -25.78
CA GLU A 406 -11.19 13.82 -26.38
C GLU A 406 -11.98 14.68 -25.40
N LEU A 407 -11.96 14.37 -24.09
CA LEU A 407 -12.73 15.15 -23.12
C LEU A 407 -12.05 16.50 -22.82
N PRO A 408 -12.84 17.56 -22.53
CA PRO A 408 -12.31 18.83 -22.05
C PRO A 408 -11.43 18.64 -20.81
N LYS A 409 -10.23 19.22 -20.83
CA LYS A 409 -9.30 19.15 -19.71
C LYS A 409 -9.69 20.13 -18.59
N PRO A 410 -9.45 19.81 -17.30
CA PRO A 410 -8.90 18.54 -16.80
C PRO A 410 -9.92 17.41 -16.86
N VAL A 411 -9.44 16.19 -17.13
CA VAL A 411 -10.26 14.97 -17.14
C VAL A 411 -10.07 14.26 -15.81
N SER A 412 -11.15 14.05 -15.05
CA SER A 412 -11.14 13.22 -13.84
C SER A 412 -11.33 11.74 -14.17
N VAL A 413 -10.96 10.86 -13.23
CA VAL A 413 -11.25 9.42 -13.35
C VAL A 413 -12.74 9.17 -13.50
N GLN A 414 -13.58 9.90 -12.77
CA GLN A 414 -15.05 9.79 -12.83
C GLN A 414 -15.60 10.21 -14.20
N ALA A 415 -15.03 11.25 -14.83
CA ALA A 415 -15.41 11.67 -16.17
C ALA A 415 -15.00 10.65 -17.24
N ALA A 416 -13.79 10.10 -17.13
CA ALA A 416 -13.32 9.02 -17.99
C ALA A 416 -14.17 7.75 -17.83
N PHE A 417 -14.53 7.39 -16.60
CA PHE A 417 -15.43 6.27 -16.32
C PHE A 417 -16.83 6.49 -16.90
N ALA A 418 -17.40 7.69 -16.77
CA ALA A 418 -18.68 8.03 -17.37
C ALA A 418 -18.65 7.92 -18.90
N PHE A 419 -17.55 8.35 -19.53
CA PHE A 419 -17.32 8.19 -20.96
C PHE A 419 -17.22 6.71 -21.35
N TYR A 420 -16.43 5.92 -20.62
CA TYR A 420 -16.30 4.48 -20.79
C TYR A 420 -17.67 3.79 -20.74
N ARG A 421 -18.43 4.00 -19.66
CA ARG A 421 -19.75 3.38 -19.46
C ARG A 421 -20.76 3.77 -20.54
N ALA A 422 -20.67 4.98 -21.08
CA ALA A 422 -21.55 5.45 -22.16
C ALA A 422 -21.22 4.83 -23.52
N LYS A 423 -19.96 4.45 -23.77
CA LYS A 423 -19.47 3.94 -25.06
C LYS A 423 -19.43 2.42 -25.16
N LEU A 424 -19.30 1.73 -24.03
CA LEU A 424 -19.16 0.28 -23.99
C LEU A 424 -20.33 -0.49 -24.67
N PRO A 425 -21.62 -0.13 -24.47
CA PRO A 425 -22.72 -0.88 -25.08
C PRO A 425 -22.64 -0.94 -26.61
N ASP A 426 -22.34 0.18 -27.27
CA ASP A 426 -22.20 0.26 -28.73
C ASP A 426 -21.11 -0.69 -29.25
N LEU A 427 -19.99 -0.79 -28.53
CA LEU A 427 -18.86 -1.67 -28.92
C LEU A 427 -19.17 -3.16 -28.73
N LEU A 428 -19.92 -3.50 -27.68
CA LEU A 428 -20.34 -4.87 -27.43
C LEU A 428 -21.33 -5.35 -28.51
N GLU A 429 -22.24 -4.47 -28.93
CA GLU A 429 -23.18 -4.72 -30.02
C GLU A 429 -22.45 -4.87 -31.37
N ASP A 430 -21.53 -3.96 -31.70
CA ASP A 430 -20.81 -3.94 -32.98
C ASP A 430 -20.01 -5.23 -33.26
N ASP A 431 -19.39 -5.82 -32.23
CA ASP A 431 -18.62 -7.05 -32.35
C ASP A 431 -19.45 -8.33 -32.10
N ASN A 432 -20.75 -8.18 -31.84
CA ASN A 432 -21.68 -9.25 -31.49
C ASN A 432 -21.13 -10.10 -30.33
N LEU A 433 -20.54 -9.44 -29.33
CA LEU A 433 -19.95 -10.06 -28.13
C LEU A 433 -21.05 -10.38 -27.13
N GLY A 434 -20.98 -11.55 -26.49
CA GLY A 434 -22.03 -12.05 -25.59
C GLY A 434 -23.28 -12.60 -26.29
N ALA A 435 -23.43 -12.40 -27.61
CA ALA A 435 -24.56 -12.94 -28.37
C ALA A 435 -24.57 -14.48 -28.35
N GLY A 436 -25.61 -15.06 -27.75
CA GLY A 436 -25.79 -16.51 -27.63
C GLY A 436 -25.17 -17.14 -26.37
N VAL A 437 -24.57 -16.34 -25.48
CA VAL A 437 -24.11 -16.77 -24.16
C VAL A 437 -25.06 -16.19 -23.11
N PRO A 438 -25.94 -17.00 -22.48
CA PRO A 438 -26.84 -16.52 -21.43
C PRO A 438 -26.03 -15.89 -20.28
N GLY A 439 -26.31 -14.63 -19.94
CA GLY A 439 -25.62 -13.91 -18.85
C GLY A 439 -24.29 -13.23 -19.22
N ALA A 440 -23.87 -13.27 -20.50
CA ALA A 440 -22.69 -12.54 -20.96
C ALA A 440 -22.94 -11.03 -21.02
N ILE A 441 -22.71 -10.35 -19.90
CA ILE A 441 -22.81 -8.91 -19.75
C ILE A 441 -21.44 -8.39 -19.29
N GLN A 442 -21.10 -7.16 -19.66
CA GLN A 442 -19.97 -6.43 -19.11
C GLN A 442 -20.45 -5.06 -18.62
N LEU A 443 -20.54 -4.90 -17.31
CA LEU A 443 -20.93 -3.70 -16.60
C LEU A 443 -19.76 -3.19 -15.77
N PRO A 444 -19.09 -2.11 -16.20
CA PRO A 444 -17.98 -1.59 -15.45
C PRO A 444 -18.45 -0.93 -14.16
N THR A 445 -17.66 -1.07 -13.11
CA THR A 445 -17.94 -0.53 -11.77
C THR A 445 -16.89 0.49 -11.35
N LEU A 446 -17.30 1.39 -10.46
CA LEU A 446 -16.41 2.39 -9.87
C LEU A 446 -16.72 2.51 -8.38
N THR A 447 -15.70 2.25 -7.56
CA THR A 447 -15.71 2.49 -6.11
C THR A 447 -14.83 3.69 -5.83
N ASP A 448 -15.42 4.77 -5.33
CA ASP A 448 -14.73 6.02 -5.06
C ASP A 448 -14.67 6.31 -3.56
N ARG A 449 -13.48 6.16 -2.99
CA ARG A 449 -13.15 6.55 -1.62
C ARG A 449 -12.17 7.74 -1.60
N ALA A 450 -11.98 8.41 -2.75
CA ALA A 450 -11.08 9.56 -2.83
C ALA A 450 -11.66 10.76 -2.09
N LEU A 451 -10.81 11.44 -1.31
CA LEU A 451 -11.23 12.65 -0.58
C LEU A 451 -11.38 13.87 -1.51
N LEU A 452 -10.71 13.82 -2.66
CA LEU A 452 -10.72 14.84 -3.70
C LEU A 452 -10.83 14.16 -5.07
N PRO A 453 -11.48 14.79 -6.06
CA PRO A 453 -11.49 14.26 -7.42
C PRO A 453 -10.08 13.97 -7.92
N VAL A 454 -9.84 12.76 -8.42
CA VAL A 454 -8.54 12.38 -8.97
C VAL A 454 -8.49 12.78 -10.44
N VAL A 455 -7.55 13.67 -10.77
CA VAL A 455 -7.37 14.17 -12.13
C VAL A 455 -6.54 13.17 -12.92
N LEU A 456 -7.18 12.44 -13.83
CA LEU A 456 -6.54 11.53 -14.76
C LEU A 456 -5.62 12.30 -15.73
N ALA A 457 -6.17 13.29 -16.44
CA ALA A 457 -5.40 14.17 -17.33
C ALA A 457 -5.52 15.65 -16.93
N PRO A 458 -4.42 16.36 -16.67
CA PRO A 458 -4.47 17.74 -16.20
C PRO A 458 -4.92 18.71 -17.30
N ALA A 459 -5.29 19.92 -16.90
CA ALA A 459 -5.39 21.04 -17.82
C ALA A 459 -4.04 21.27 -18.50
N VAL A 460 -4.05 21.62 -19.78
CA VAL A 460 -2.85 22.11 -20.46
C VAL A 460 -2.37 23.32 -19.66
N ALA A 461 -1.13 23.28 -19.16
CA ALA A 461 -0.55 24.44 -18.51
C ALA A 461 -0.59 25.60 -19.52
N ASP A 462 -1.19 26.73 -19.15
CA ASP A 462 -1.12 27.94 -19.97
C ASP A 462 0.37 28.25 -20.17
N PRO A 463 0.89 28.26 -21.41
CA PRO A 463 2.31 28.48 -21.65
C PRO A 463 2.76 29.94 -21.42
N SER A 464 1.93 30.78 -20.79
CA SER A 464 2.19 32.22 -20.66
C SER A 464 2.58 32.62 -19.23
N PRO A 465 3.75 33.25 -19.01
CA PRO A 465 4.08 33.93 -17.76
C PRO A 465 3.23 35.19 -17.53
#